data_AF-A0A0S8HJW5-F1
#
_entry.id   AF-A0A0S8HJW5-F1
#
_cell.length_a   1.000
_cell.length_b   1.000
_cell.length_c   1.000
_cell.angle_alpha   90.00
_cell.angle_beta   90.00
_cell.angle_gamma   90.00
#
_symmetry.space_group_name_H-M   'P 1'
#
loop_
_entity.id
_entity.type
_entity.pdbx_description
1 polymer ?
#
loop_
_entity_poly.entity_id
_entity_poly.type
_entity_poly.pdbx_seq_one_letter_code
_entity_poly.pdbx_strand_id
1 'polypeptide(L)' 'MQVNRKKKKDINLKRVNRQELLFNNREKRVIDEYCKKHKIRNKSKFMRESIIATILQDYPTLFESESENTLFSIR' A
#
# COMPACT_ATOMS: atom_id res chain seq x y z
N MET A 1 2.82 -7.13 38.68
CA MET A 1 1.77 -7.07 37.64
C MET A 1 2.25 -6.11 36.54
N GLN A 2 2.62 -6.61 35.35
CA GLN A 2 3.07 -5.74 34.26
C GLN A 2 1.85 -5.17 33.52
N VAL A 3 1.64 -3.85 33.60
CA VAL A 3 0.54 -3.16 32.94
C VAL A 3 0.85 -3.03 31.46
N ASN A 4 0.11 -3.79 30.65
CA ASN A 4 0.20 -3.79 29.19
C ASN A 4 -0.40 -2.48 28.63
N ARG A 5 0.40 -1.41 28.53
CA ARG A 5 -0.01 -0.13 27.92
C ARG A 5 -0.27 -0.34 26.41
N LYS A 6 -1.53 -0.54 26.01
CA LYS A 6 -1.94 -0.53 24.59
C LYS A 6 -1.58 0.82 23.98
N LYS A 7 -0.53 0.88 23.14
CA LYS A 7 -0.23 2.05 22.31
C LYS A 7 -1.46 2.39 21.47
N LYS A 8 -1.94 3.64 21.56
CA LYS A 8 -3.05 4.16 20.76
C LYS A 8 -2.63 4.10 19.29
N LYS A 9 -3.32 3.29 18.48
CA LYS A 9 -3.02 3.18 17.05
C LYS A 9 -3.40 4.50 16.38
N ASP A 10 -2.49 5.04 15.58
CA ASP A 10 -2.76 6.23 14.76
C ASP A 10 -3.96 5.96 13.85
N ILE A 11 -4.96 6.83 13.94
CA ILE A 11 -6.20 6.74 13.18
C ILE A 11 -5.96 6.94 11.68
N ASN A 12 -4.91 7.69 11.32
CA ASN A 12 -4.59 8.03 9.93
C ASN A 12 -3.97 6.85 9.18
N LEU A 13 -3.45 5.84 9.90
CA LEU A 13 -2.95 4.60 9.29
C LEU A 13 -4.06 3.60 8.95
N LYS A 14 -5.32 3.90 9.30
CA LYS A 14 -6.45 3.03 9.00
C LYS A 14 -6.82 3.15 7.52
N ARG A 15 -6.85 2.01 6.83
CA ARG A 15 -7.28 1.91 5.44
C ARG A 15 -8.81 2.01 5.36
N VAL A 16 -9.33 3.19 5.09
CA VAL A 16 -10.77 3.47 5.00
C VAL A 16 -11.26 3.72 3.57
N ASN A 17 -10.36 4.09 2.66
CA ASN A 17 -10.70 4.39 1.26
C ASN A 17 -10.76 3.11 0.45
N ARG A 18 -11.93 2.81 -0.12
CA ARG A 18 -12.16 1.66 -1.01
C ARG A 18 -11.75 2.02 -2.43
N GLN A 19 -11.08 1.09 -3.11
CA GLN A 19 -10.70 1.25 -4.51
C GLN A 19 -10.94 -0.06 -5.28
N GLU A 20 -11.36 0.05 -6.53
CA GLU A 20 -11.56 -1.08 -7.45
C GLU A 20 -10.59 -1.02 -8.61
N LEU A 21 -10.13 -2.18 -9.06
CA LEU A 21 -9.28 -2.35 -10.24
C LEU A 21 -9.95 -3.37 -11.15
N LEU A 22 -10.25 -2.96 -12.38
CA LEU A 22 -10.78 -3.85 -13.40
C LEU A 22 -9.61 -4.33 -14.26
N PHE A 23 -9.52 -5.64 -14.44
CA PHE A 23 -8.52 -6.29 -15.27
C PHE A 23 -9.21 -7.04 -16.39
N ASN A 24 -8.60 -7.07 -17.57
CA ASN A 24 -9.03 -8.00 -18.60
C ASN A 24 -8.65 -9.44 -18.21
N ASN A 25 -9.16 -10.41 -18.97
CA ASN A 25 -8.96 -11.84 -18.69
C ASN A 25 -7.47 -12.25 -18.67
N ARG A 26 -6.64 -11.62 -19.52
CA ARG A 26 -5.21 -11.94 -19.63
C ARG A 26 -4.45 -11.41 -18.42
N GLU A 27 -4.65 -10.14 -18.08
CA GLU A 27 -4.06 -9.50 -16.90
C GLU A 27 -4.42 -10.26 -15.63
N LYS A 28 -5.70 -10.60 -15.47
CA LYS A 28 -6.18 -11.31 -14.28
C LYS A 28 -5.50 -12.68 -14.13
N ARG A 29 -5.34 -13.41 -15.23
CA ARG A 29 -4.67 -14.71 -15.25
C ARG A 29 -3.20 -14.58 -14.83
N VAL A 30 -2.47 -13.63 -15.41
CA VAL A 30 -1.06 -13.38 -15.09
C VAL A 30 -0.89 -13.06 -13.61
N ILE A 31 -1.75 -12.18 -13.07
CA ILE A 31 -1.74 -11.82 -11.65
C ILE A 31 -1.98 -13.03 -10.75
N ASP A 32 -2.94 -13.88 -11.10
CA ASP A 32 -3.28 -15.06 -10.31
C ASP A 32 -2.16 -16.10 -10.31
N GLU A 33 -1.55 -16.36 -11.48
CA GLU A 33 -0.41 -17.27 -11.63
C GLU A 33 0.80 -16.75 -10.84
N TYR A 34 1.09 -15.44 -10.90
CA TYR A 34 2.15 -14.81 -10.11
C TYR A 34 1.89 -14.98 -8.61
N CYS A 35 0.68 -14.64 -8.14
CA CYS A 35 0.33 -14.77 -6.73
C CYS A 35 0.43 -16.23 -6.25
N LYS A 36 0.03 -17.20 -7.08
CA LYS A 36 0.16 -18.63 -6.79
C LYS A 36 1.62 -19.05 -6.67
N LYS A 37 2.47 -18.66 -7.64
CA LYS A 37 3.91 -18.97 -7.66
C LYS A 37 4.62 -18.44 -6.40
N HIS A 38 4.31 -17.23 -5.98
CA HIS A 38 4.93 -16.56 -4.84
C HIS A 38 4.20 -16.78 -3.50
N LYS A 39 3.19 -17.67 -3.46
CA LYS A 39 2.39 -17.98 -2.25
C LYS A 39 1.76 -16.73 -1.61
N ILE A 40 1.39 -15.75 -2.44
CA ILE A 40 0.76 -14.50 -2.00
C ILE A 40 -0.71 -14.80 -1.63
N ARG A 41 -1.00 -14.79 -0.33
CA ARG A 41 -2.36 -15.04 0.19
C ARG A 41 -3.28 -13.83 0.11
N ASN A 42 -2.73 -12.62 0.23
CA ASN A 42 -3.50 -11.38 0.24
C ASN A 42 -3.17 -10.53 -0.99
N LYS A 43 -3.98 -10.68 -2.04
CA LYS A 43 -3.80 -9.96 -3.32
C LYS A 43 -3.95 -8.45 -3.15
N SER A 44 -4.93 -7.99 -2.37
CA SER A 44 -5.12 -6.55 -2.10
C SER A 44 -3.93 -5.93 -1.37
N LYS A 45 -3.24 -6.69 -0.50
CA LYS A 45 -2.00 -6.25 0.14
C LYS A 45 -0.90 -6.10 -0.90
N PHE A 46 -0.66 -7.14 -1.69
CA PHE A 46 0.34 -7.13 -2.75
C PHE A 46 0.14 -5.97 -3.72
N MET A 47 -1.06 -5.81 -4.28
CA MET A 47 -1.36 -4.74 -5.23
C MET A 47 -1.08 -3.35 -4.67
N ARG A 48 -1.52 -3.09 -3.43
CA ARG A 48 -1.27 -1.81 -2.78
C ARG A 48 0.21 -1.55 -2.56
N GLU A 49 0.95 -2.56 -2.10
CA GLU A 49 2.39 -2.43 -1.86
C GLU A 49 3.13 -2.20 -3.18
N SER A 50 2.77 -2.90 -4.25
CA SER A 50 3.34 -2.69 -5.58
C SER A 50 3.07 -1.29 -6.11
N ILE A 51 1.81 -0.81 -6.04
CA ILE A 51 1.43 0.54 -6.49
C ILE A 51 2.20 1.61 -5.70
N ILE A 52 2.22 1.51 -4.37
CA ILE A 52 2.93 2.47 -3.52
C ILE A 52 4.44 2.40 -3.77
N ALA A 53 5.01 1.22 -3.97
CA ALA A 53 6.44 1.08 -4.27
C ALA A 53 6.80 1.77 -5.60
N THR A 54 5.99 1.64 -6.64
CA THR A 54 6.17 2.36 -7.90
C THR A 54 6.10 3.87 -7.70
N ILE A 55 5.07 4.36 -6.98
CA ILE A 55 4.92 5.80 -6.69
C ILE A 55 6.11 6.33 -5.88
N LEU A 56 6.60 5.55 -4.91
CA LEU A 56 7.71 5.96 -4.05
C LEU A 56 9.07 5.96 -4.78
N GLN A 57 9.22 5.18 -5.84
CA GLN A 57 10.41 5.19 -6.67
C GLN A 57 10.51 6.50 -7.47
N ASP A 58 9.38 7.00 -7.96
CA ASP A 58 9.27 8.25 -8.72
C ASP A 58 9.01 9.48 -7.81
N TYR A 59 9.01 9.28 -6.49
CA TYR A 59 8.69 10.29 -5.48
C TYR A 59 9.51 11.58 -5.57
N PRO A 60 10.82 11.58 -5.92
CA PRO A 60 11.57 12.81 -6.09
C PRO A 60 11.01 13.72 -7.20
N THR A 61 10.26 13.17 -8.16
CA THR A 61 9.72 13.89 -9.33
C THR A 61 8.22 14.15 -9.27
N LEU A 62 7.51 13.63 -8.25
CA LEU A 62 6.05 13.71 -8.16
C LEU A 62 5.54 14.98 -7.47
N PHE A 63 6.38 15.63 -6.67
CA PHE A 63 6.06 16.87 -5.96
C PHE A 63 7.09 17.94 -6.33
N GLU A 64 6.62 19.11 -6.77
CA GLU A 64 7.50 20.22 -7.19
C GLU A 64 8.27 20.84 -6.00
N SER A 65 7.89 20.54 -4.75
CA SER A 65 8.56 21.02 -3.54
C SER A 65 8.43 20.07 -2.35
N GLU A 66 9.47 20.00 -1.49
CA GLU A 66 9.46 19.21 -0.26
C GLU A 66 8.33 19.61 0.73
N SER A 67 7.77 20.81 0.60
CA SER A 67 6.67 21.30 1.45
C SER A 67 5.33 20.62 1.19
N GLU A 68 5.14 19.96 0.06
CA GLU A 68 3.92 19.18 -0.23
C GLU A 68 3.99 17.74 0.30
N ASN A 69 5.14 17.34 0.84
CA ASN A 69 5.43 15.98 1.33
C ASN A 69 4.77 15.68 2.68
N THR A 70 3.44 15.64 2.69
CA THR A 70 2.65 15.30 3.88
C THR A 70 2.63 13.79 4.18
N LEU A 71 2.93 12.94 3.19
CA LEU A 71 2.90 11.46 3.29
C LEU A 71 3.82 10.88 4.39
N PHE A 72 4.93 11.58 4.71
CA PHE A 72 5.91 11.14 5.71
C PHE A 72 6.11 12.13 6.86
N SER A 73 5.41 13.28 6.89
CA SER A 73 5.64 14.33 7.90
C SER A 73 5.07 14.01 9.29
N ILE A 74 4.35 12.90 9.45
CA ILE A 74 3.87 12.45 10.76
C ILE A 74 4.95 11.55 11.39
N ARG A 75 5.91 12.17 12.08
CA ARG A 75 6.79 11.52 13.06
C ARG A 75 6.48 12.01 14.46
#